data_AF-A0AAV0PJR8-F1
#
_entry.id   AF-A0AAV0PJR8-F1
#
_cell.length_a   1.000
_cell.length_b   1.000
_cell.length_c   1.000
_cell.angle_alpha   90.00
_cell.angle_beta   90.00
_cell.angle_gamma   90.00
#
_symmetry.space_group_name_H-M   'P 1'
#
loop_
_entity.id
_entity.type
_entity.pdbx_description
1 polymer ?
#
loop_
_entity_poly.entity_id
_entity_poly.type
_entity_poly.pdbx_seq_one_letter_code
_entity_poly.pdbx_strand_id
1 'polypeptide(L)'
;MEIISGRSVVDFDVELGEHYMVQKAWSNYRAKKLLQIVDPALNMNYPEEEEALRLLKISLLCVQETAKRQPTMSTVVQILSNEIE
;
A
#
# COMPACT_ATOMS: atom_id res chain seq x y z
N MET A 1 -3.02 3.87 0.76
CA MET A 1 -1.74 3.84 0.01
C MET A 1 -1.10 5.23 -0.04
N GLU A 2 -1.79 6.28 -0.50
CA GLU A 2 -1.28 7.66 -0.53
C GLU A 2 -0.63 8.08 0.80
N ILE A 3 -1.35 7.91 1.92
CA ILE A 3 -0.89 8.23 3.28
C ILE A 3 0.47 7.60 3.62
N ILE A 4 0.68 6.32 3.29
CA ILE A 4 1.91 5.58 3.65
C ILE A 4 3.08 6.01 2.76
N SER A 5 2.79 6.41 1.53
CA SER A 5 3.80 6.73 0.51
C SER A 5 4.15 8.20 0.37
N GLY A 6 3.32 9.09 0.92
CA GLY A 6 3.40 10.54 0.66
C GLY A 6 3.16 10.94 -0.79
N ARG A 7 2.63 10.05 -1.64
CA ARG A 7 2.44 10.25 -3.10
C ARG A 7 0.96 10.28 -3.47
N SER A 8 0.64 11.00 -4.53
CA SER A 8 -0.69 11.08 -5.15
C SER A 8 -1.07 9.76 -5.84
N VAL A 9 -2.37 9.49 -6.00
CA VAL A 9 -2.89 8.34 -6.78
C VAL A 9 -2.28 8.24 -8.17
N VAL A 10 -2.10 9.39 -8.83
CA VAL A 10 -1.37 9.53 -10.09
C VAL A 10 -0.07 10.24 -9.77
N ASP A 11 1.04 9.58 -10.08
CA ASP A 11 2.38 10.08 -9.83
C ASP A 11 3.16 10.11 -11.15
N PHE A 12 4.20 10.94 -11.19
CA PHE A 12 5.09 11.05 -12.34
C PHE A 12 6.47 10.47 -11.98
N ASP A 13 6.93 9.54 -12.78
CA ASP A 13 8.27 8.97 -12.69
C ASP A 13 9.04 9.30 -13.97
N VAL A 14 10.33 9.63 -13.85
CA VAL A 14 11.15 10.06 -15.00
C VAL A 14 11.34 8.93 -16.02
N GLU A 15 11.35 7.67 -15.58
CA GLU A 15 11.51 6.51 -16.45
C GLU A 15 10.17 5.98 -16.98
N LEU A 16 9.12 6.04 -16.16
CA LEU A 16 7.81 5.45 -16.47
C LEU A 16 6.76 6.45 -16.96
N GLY A 17 7.01 7.75 -16.84
CA GLY A 17 6.03 8.81 -17.08
C GLY A 17 4.92 8.84 -16.02
N GLU A 18 3.74 9.33 -16.41
CA GLU A 18 2.54 9.28 -15.58
C GLU A 18 2.13 7.82 -15.34
N HIS A 19 2.01 7.43 -14.07
CA HIS A 19 1.61 6.09 -13.70
C HIS A 19 0.72 6.10 -12.46
N TYR A 20 -0.16 5.10 -12.38
CA TYR A 20 -1.00 4.93 -11.20
C TYR A 20 -0.20 4.27 -10.08
N MET A 21 -0.33 4.83 -8.88
CA MET A 21 0.33 4.31 -7.68
C MET A 21 0.01 2.82 -7.45
N VAL A 22 -1.23 2.40 -7.71
CA VAL A 22 -1.67 1.01 -7.57
C VAL A 22 -0.89 0.06 -8.50
N GLN A 23 -0.55 0.49 -9.72
CA GLN A 23 0.23 -0.33 -10.66
C GLN A 23 1.68 -0.50 -10.18
N LYS A 24 2.29 0.59 -9.68
CA LYS A 24 3.61 0.57 -9.05
C LYS A 24 3.61 -0.32 -7.80
N ALA A 25 2.54 -0.29 -7.02
CA ALA A 25 2.40 -1.09 -5.83
C ALA A 25 2.31 -2.58 -6.11
N TRP A 26 1.50 -2.98 -7.09
CA TRP A 26 1.42 -4.38 -7.53
C TRP A 26 2.75 -4.91 -8.06
N SER A 27 3.50 -4.08 -8.78
CA SER A 27 4.82 -4.45 -9.31
C SER A 27 5.83 -4.68 -8.19
N ASN A 28 5.85 -3.80 -7.17
CA ASN A 28 6.69 -3.97 -5.98
C ASN A 28 6.26 -5.15 -5.11
N TYR A 29 4.95 -5.40 -4.97
CA TYR A 29 4.43 -6.58 -4.29
C TYR A 29 4.96 -7.87 -4.93
N ARG A 30 4.83 -8.00 -6.26
CA ARG A 30 5.35 -9.16 -7.02
C ARG A 30 6.86 -9.32 -6.90
N ALA A 31 7.59 -8.21 -6.83
CA ALA A 31 9.04 -8.19 -6.66
C ALA A 31 9.50 -8.38 -5.20
N LYS A 32 8.59 -8.58 -4.23
CA LYS A 32 8.89 -8.63 -2.78
C LYS A 32 9.60 -7.38 -2.26
N LYS A 33 9.31 -6.22 -2.86
CA LYS A 33 9.91 -4.90 -2.59
C LYS A 33 8.88 -3.87 -2.12
N LEU A 34 7.79 -4.33 -1.50
CA LEU A 34 6.64 -3.47 -1.17
C LEU A 34 7.02 -2.28 -0.27
N LEU A 35 8.00 -2.45 0.63
CA LEU A 35 8.51 -1.39 1.49
C LEU A 35 9.13 -0.20 0.73
N GLN A 36 9.54 -0.38 -0.53
CA GLN A 36 10.06 0.73 -1.37
C GLN A 36 8.99 1.80 -1.69
N ILE A 37 7.72 1.52 -1.37
CA ILE A 37 6.61 2.47 -1.54
C ILE A 37 6.50 3.43 -0.37
N VAL A 38 7.01 3.05 0.81
CA VAL A 38 6.91 3.88 2.03
C VAL A 38 7.58 5.22 1.76
N ASP A 39 6.96 6.30 2.27
CA ASP A 39 7.45 7.65 2.08
C ASP A 39 8.91 7.78 2.52
N PRO A 40 9.85 8.10 1.61
CA PRO A 40 11.24 8.30 1.96
C PRO A 40 11.46 9.41 3.01
N ALA A 41 10.54 10.38 3.11
CA ALA A 41 10.60 11.44 4.11
C ALA A 41 10.41 10.92 5.54
N LEU A 42 9.78 9.75 5.71
CA LEU A 42 9.73 9.09 7.01
C LEU A 42 11.11 8.59 7.45
N ASN A 43 12.08 8.39 6.55
CA ASN A 43 13.46 8.02 6.88
C ASN A 43 13.58 6.88 7.91
N MET A 44 12.78 5.82 7.76
CA MET A 44 12.67 4.70 8.71
C MET A 44 12.24 5.09 10.14
N ASN A 45 11.70 6.31 10.32
CA ASN A 45 11.12 6.82 11.55
C ASN A 45 9.63 6.45 11.65
N TYR A 46 9.35 5.16 11.55
CA TYR A 46 8.06 4.59 11.87
C TYR A 46 8.29 3.34 12.74
N PRO A 47 7.37 3.03 13.66
CA PRO A 47 7.65 2.12 14.75
C PRO A 47 8.05 0.71 14.29
N GLU A 48 7.41 0.18 13.24
CA GLU A 48 7.66 -1.19 12.78
C GLU A 48 7.55 -1.33 11.24
N GLU A 49 8.58 -1.89 10.60
CA GLU A 49 8.54 -2.27 9.16
C GLU A 49 7.43 -3.25 8.84
N GLU A 50 7.12 -4.13 9.77
CA GLU A 50 6.05 -5.12 9.63
C GLU A 50 4.68 -4.45 9.56
N GLU A 51 4.46 -3.38 10.34
CA GLU A 51 3.23 -2.59 10.30
C GLU A 51 3.08 -1.87 8.96
N ALA A 52 4.14 -1.20 8.48
CA ALA A 52 4.12 -0.54 7.17
C ALA A 52 3.84 -1.54 6.04
N LEU A 53 4.49 -2.71 6.07
CA LEU A 53 4.27 -3.78 5.10
C LEU A 53 2.82 -4.30 5.17
N ARG A 54 2.27 -4.45 6.37
CA ARG A 54 0.89 -4.89 6.60
C ARG A 54 -0.12 -3.88 6.05
N LEU A 55 0.04 -2.60 6.36
CA LEU A 55 -0.83 -1.53 5.85
C LEU A 55 -0.81 -1.45 4.32
N LEU A 56 0.35 -1.69 3.69
CA LEU A 56 0.47 -1.76 2.24
C LEU A 56 -0.24 -3.00 1.66
N LYS A 57 -0.15 -4.16 2.32
CA LYS A 57 -0.89 -5.37 1.92
C LYS A 57 -2.40 -5.18 2.03
N ILE A 58 -2.89 -4.58 3.12
CA ILE A 58 -4.31 -4.24 3.29
C ILE A 58 -4.76 -3.30 2.18
N SER A 59 -3.97 -2.26 1.89
CA SER A 59 -4.26 -1.34 0.78
C SER A 59 -4.41 -2.07 -0.56
N LEU A 60 -3.58 -3.09 -0.84
CA LEU A 60 -3.68 -3.92 -2.05
C LEU A 60 -4.92 -4.82 -2.08
N LEU A 61 -5.32 -5.37 -0.93
CA LEU A 61 -6.56 -6.16 -0.81
C LEU A 61 -7.80 -5.32 -1.15
N CYS A 62 -7.84 -4.06 -0.69
CA CYS A 62 -8.95 -3.14 -0.97
C CYS A 62 -9.08 -2.77 -2.45
N VAL A 63 -8.02 -2.89 -3.25
CA VAL A 63 -8.00 -2.53 -4.68
C VAL A 63 -7.83 -3.74 -5.59
N GLN A 64 -8.18 -4.94 -5.11
CA GLN A 64 -8.22 -6.15 -5.93
C GLN A 64 -9.15 -5.97 -7.13
N GLU A 65 -8.74 -6.45 -8.31
CA GLU A 65 -9.54 -6.38 -9.54
C GLU A 65 -10.89 -7.09 -9.40
N THR A 66 -10.91 -8.20 -8.65
CA THR A 66 -12.14 -8.94 -8.37
C THR A 66 -12.84 -8.35 -7.15
N ALA A 67 -13.99 -7.71 -7.35
CA ALA A 67 -14.78 -7.10 -6.27
C ALA A 67 -15.08 -8.06 -5.11
N LYS A 68 -15.35 -9.35 -5.40
CA LYS A 68 -15.60 -10.37 -4.37
C LYS A 68 -14.38 -10.68 -3.46
N ARG A 69 -13.18 -10.25 -3.85
CA ARG A 69 -11.94 -10.41 -3.07
C ARG A 69 -11.59 -9.18 -2.25
N GLN A 70 -12.27 -8.06 -2.47
CA GLN A 70 -12.09 -6.88 -1.66
C GLN A 70 -12.75 -7.10 -0.29
N PRO A 71 -12.07 -6.80 0.82
CA PRO A 71 -12.70 -6.84 2.14
C PRO A 71 -13.79 -5.76 2.22
N THR A 72 -14.81 -6.01 3.04
CA THR A 72 -15.76 -4.95 3.39
C THR A 72 -15.07 -3.90 4.25
N MET A 73 -15.57 -2.66 4.25
CA MET A 73 -15.00 -1.60 5.09
C MET A 73 -15.03 -1.95 6.59
N SER A 74 -16.05 -2.70 7.05
CA SER A 74 -16.09 -3.20 8.43
C SER A 74 -14.90 -4.12 8.72
N THR A 75 -14.61 -5.07 7.82
CA THR A 75 -13.46 -5.96 7.95
C THR A 75 -12.14 -5.20 7.88
N VAL A 76 -12.02 -4.18 7.02
CA VAL A 76 -10.83 -3.33 6.99
C VAL A 76 -10.60 -2.64 8.33
N VAL A 77 -11.64 -2.09 8.95
CA VAL A 77 -11.52 -1.46 10.28
C VAL A 77 -11.08 -2.48 11.33
N GLN A 78 -11.68 -3.68 11.35
CA GLN A 78 -11.27 -4.74 12.27
C GLN A 78 -9.80 -5.14 12.09
N ILE A 79 -9.34 -5.28 10.84
CA ILE A 79 -7.94 -5.58 10.55
C ILE A 79 -7.04 -4.44 11.02
N LEU A 80 -7.40 -3.17 10.78
CA LEU A 80 -6.60 -2.03 11.22
C LEU A 80 -6.56 -1.89 12.75
N SER A 81 -7.64 -2.27 13.45
CA SER A 81 -7.73 -2.26 14.91
C SER A 81 -7.05 -3.46 15.59
N ASN A 82 -6.36 -4.33 14.85
CA ASN A 82 -5.78 -5.58 15.34
C ASN A 82 -6.82 -6.55 15.95
N GLU A 83 -8.10 -6.41 15.56
CA GLU A 83 -9.17 -7.29 16.05
C GLU A 83 -9.20 -8.62 15.29
N ILE A 84 -8.69 -8.63 14.06
CA ILE A 84 -8.59 -9.81 13.18
C ILE A 84 -7.28 -9.69 12.39
N GLU A 85 -6.56 -10.82 12.23
CA GLU A 85 -5.26 -10.91 11.54
C GLU A 85 -5.40 -11.39 10.09
#